data_AF-A0A645CLV4-F1
#
_entry.id   AF-A0A645CLV4-F1
#
_cell.length_a   1.000
_cell.length_b   1.000
_cell.length_c   1.000
_cell.angle_alpha   90.00
_cell.angle_beta   90.00
_cell.angle_gamma   90.00
#
_symmetry.space_group_name_H-M   'P 1'
#
loop_
_entity.id
_entity.type
_entity.pdbx_description
1 polymer ?
#
loop_
_entity_poly.entity_id
_entity_poly.type
_entity_poly.pdbx_seq_one_letter_code
_entity_poly.pdbx_strand_id
1 'polypeptide(L)'
;MKRLWAILSKWITKHLDYLCTHSFEPSVVEIVFKNPNDVRTFSYQEYDQNFQSIAQRYGTVERVSFRVADPYALSRAAIEAHGLFWDATEPMEIDDYVKRLDRDRLHDYGYTADDLVLTGPLDAEKAVKNGLACYALSPDGSKELIADRENYQERHYRGALFGMAAEERDTLQYFKQDCIPLFSHEEMQEIYSLAVQAGMENNPEKVPLLDRIIHKAECAMSKSEIESALEQEHEFEMEDRE
;
A
#
# COMPACT_ATOMS: atom_id res chain seq x y z
N MET A 1 -12.20 -7.76 -3.19
CA MET A 1 -13.01 -8.11 -2.00
C MET A 1 -12.41 -9.17 -1.07
N LYS A 2 -12.13 -10.42 -1.49
CA LYS A 2 -11.62 -11.46 -0.57
C LYS A 2 -10.29 -11.12 0.12
N ARG A 3 -9.37 -10.41 -0.56
CA ARG A 3 -8.05 -10.06 0.00
C ARG A 3 -8.12 -8.98 1.10
N LEU A 4 -8.90 -7.92 0.89
CA LEU A 4 -9.07 -6.84 1.87
C LEU A 4 -9.83 -7.31 3.12
N TRP A 5 -10.88 -8.12 2.94
CA TRP A 5 -11.59 -8.74 4.07
C TRP A 5 -10.71 -9.75 4.81
N ALA A 6 -9.87 -10.51 4.11
CA ALA A 6 -8.89 -11.38 4.76
C ALA A 6 -7.82 -10.59 5.54
N ILE A 7 -7.39 -9.43 5.05
CA ILE A 7 -6.40 -8.57 5.73
C ILE A 7 -7.02 -7.92 6.98
N LEU A 8 -8.20 -7.32 6.84
CA LEU A 8 -8.94 -6.72 7.97
C LEU A 8 -9.37 -7.76 9.00
N SER A 9 -9.89 -8.91 8.56
CA SER A 9 -10.23 -10.03 9.43
C SER A 9 -9.00 -10.55 10.17
N LYS A 10 -7.84 -10.68 9.49
CA LYS A 10 -6.61 -11.14 10.11
C LYS A 10 -6.02 -10.12 11.10
N TRP A 11 -6.14 -8.83 10.82
CA TRP A 11 -5.72 -7.75 11.73
C TRP A 11 -6.61 -7.69 12.99
N ILE A 12 -7.93 -7.74 12.80
CA ILE A 12 -8.91 -7.79 13.90
C ILE A 12 -8.71 -9.07 14.74
N THR A 13 -8.55 -10.23 14.10
CA THR A 13 -8.35 -11.50 14.83
C THR A 13 -7.04 -11.50 15.62
N LYS A 14 -5.94 -11.00 15.04
CA LYS A 14 -4.64 -10.93 15.74
C LYS A 14 -4.70 -10.01 16.96
N HIS A 15 -5.38 -8.87 16.86
CA HIS A 15 -5.52 -7.93 17.98
C HIS A 15 -6.50 -8.41 19.04
N LEU A 16 -7.56 -9.13 18.64
CA LEU A 16 -8.46 -9.79 19.58
C LEU A 16 -7.77 -10.91 20.34
N ASP A 17 -6.99 -11.77 19.66
CA ASP A 17 -6.21 -12.82 20.33
C ASP A 17 -5.18 -12.24 21.30
N TYR A 18 -4.53 -11.11 20.92
CA TYR A 18 -3.63 -10.38 21.80
C TYR A 18 -4.35 -9.87 23.06
N LEU A 19 -5.49 -9.18 22.91
CA LEU A 19 -6.30 -8.71 24.04
C LEU A 19 -6.79 -9.87 24.92
N CYS A 20 -7.21 -10.98 24.31
CA CYS A 20 -7.66 -12.19 25.01
C CYS A 20 -6.56 -12.90 25.79
N THR A 21 -5.28 -12.68 25.47
CA THR A 21 -4.15 -13.37 26.11
C THR A 21 -3.32 -12.47 27.03
N HIS A 22 -3.43 -11.15 26.88
CA HIS A 22 -2.62 -10.17 27.61
C HIS A 22 -3.44 -9.21 28.48
N SER A 23 -4.74 -9.04 28.23
CA SER A 23 -5.60 -8.09 28.94
C SER A 23 -6.84 -8.73 29.57
N PHE A 24 -7.22 -9.93 29.09
CA PHE A 24 -8.30 -10.73 29.64
C PHE A 24 -7.80 -12.14 29.95
N GLU A 25 -8.50 -12.84 30.84
CA GLU A 25 -8.27 -14.27 31.06
C GLU A 25 -9.07 -15.07 30.01
N PRO A 26 -8.38 -15.79 29.10
CA PRO A 26 -9.06 -16.63 28.13
C PRO A 26 -9.70 -17.82 28.85
N SER A 27 -10.97 -18.08 28.54
CA SER A 27 -11.71 -19.21 29.12
C SER A 27 -11.65 -20.44 28.22
N VAL A 28 -11.64 -20.21 26.91
CA VAL A 28 -11.82 -21.24 25.89
C VAL A 28 -10.90 -20.99 24.70
N VAL A 29 -10.36 -22.07 24.14
CA VAL A 29 -9.53 -22.04 22.93
C VAL A 29 -10.21 -22.84 21.84
N GLU A 30 -10.41 -22.22 20.69
CA GLU A 30 -10.88 -22.89 19.48
C GLU A 30 -9.70 -23.14 18.55
N ILE A 31 -9.53 -24.39 18.13
CA ILE A 31 -8.42 -24.84 17.28
C ILE A 31 -9.00 -25.43 16.00
N VAL A 32 -8.52 -24.93 14.86
CA VAL A 32 -8.77 -25.50 13.54
C VAL A 32 -7.59 -26.37 13.16
N PHE A 33 -7.84 -27.63 12.86
CA PHE A 33 -6.82 -28.58 12.42
C PHE A 33 -6.85 -28.73 10.89
N LYS A 34 -5.69 -28.94 10.26
CA LYS A 34 -5.60 -29.11 8.80
C LYS A 34 -6.17 -30.45 8.33
N ASN A 35 -5.93 -31.52 9.08
CA ASN A 35 -6.22 -32.89 8.68
C ASN A 35 -6.55 -33.78 9.91
N PRO A 36 -7.82 -34.21 10.10
CA PRO A 36 -8.99 -33.79 9.34
C PRO A 36 -9.27 -32.28 9.55
N ASN A 37 -9.90 -31.65 8.56
CA ASN A 37 -10.35 -30.26 8.68
C ASN A 37 -11.51 -30.19 9.67
N ASP A 38 -11.17 -30.04 10.94
CA ASP A 38 -12.07 -30.16 12.09
C ASP A 38 -11.80 -29.00 13.05
N VAL A 39 -12.87 -28.50 13.66
CA VAL A 39 -12.83 -27.39 14.61
C VAL A 39 -13.13 -27.95 15.98
N ARG A 40 -12.19 -27.80 16.91
CA ARG A 40 -12.35 -28.27 18.30
C ARG A 40 -12.19 -27.15 19.28
N THR A 41 -12.94 -27.27 20.37
CA THR A 41 -12.96 -26.30 21.45
C THR A 41 -12.42 -26.97 22.70
N PHE A 42 -11.47 -26.33 23.37
CA PHE A 42 -10.85 -26.79 24.61
C PHE A 42 -10.96 -25.70 25.68
N SER A 43 -10.95 -26.08 26.95
CA SER A 43 -10.73 -25.07 28.00
C SER A 43 -9.31 -24.49 27.87
N TYR A 44 -9.12 -23.22 28.23
CA TYR A 44 -7.79 -22.62 28.16
C TYR A 44 -6.76 -23.34 29.05
N GLN A 45 -7.17 -23.77 30.24
CA GLN A 45 -6.31 -24.53 31.15
C GLN A 45 -5.86 -25.87 30.54
N GLU A 46 -6.79 -26.59 29.89
CA GLU A 46 -6.46 -27.84 29.20
C GLU A 46 -5.50 -27.61 28.04
N TYR A 47 -5.73 -26.55 27.26
CA TYR A 47 -4.88 -26.17 26.13
C TYR A 47 -3.45 -25.80 26.59
N ASP A 48 -3.33 -24.93 27.58
CA ASP A 48 -2.05 -24.43 28.09
C ASP A 48 -1.17 -25.58 28.66
N GLN A 49 -1.80 -26.52 29.36
CA GLN A 49 -1.08 -27.65 29.97
C GLN A 49 -0.77 -28.79 28.98
N ASN A 50 -1.63 -29.01 27.98
CA ASN A 50 -1.59 -30.23 27.16
C ASN A 50 -1.47 -29.99 25.65
N PHE A 51 -1.03 -28.80 25.23
CA PHE A 51 -0.96 -28.43 23.81
C PHE A 51 -0.26 -29.48 22.93
N GLN A 52 0.87 -30.03 23.39
CA GLN A 52 1.62 -31.04 22.64
C GLN A 52 0.81 -32.32 22.42
N SER A 53 0.08 -32.78 23.44
CA SER A 53 -0.80 -33.95 23.34
C SER A 53 -2.01 -33.70 22.45
N ILE A 54 -2.56 -32.47 22.47
CA ILE A 54 -3.65 -32.06 21.59
C ILE A 54 -3.20 -32.10 20.12
N ALA A 55 -2.03 -31.52 19.81
CA ALA A 55 -1.47 -31.55 18.45
C ALA A 55 -1.14 -32.98 17.98
N GLN A 56 -0.61 -33.84 18.85
CA GLN A 56 -0.35 -35.25 18.52
C GLN A 56 -1.64 -36.04 18.25
N ARG A 57 -2.72 -35.76 18.99
CA ARG A 57 -3.98 -36.50 18.90
C ARG A 57 -4.86 -36.08 17.73
N TYR A 58 -4.88 -34.79 17.42
CA TYR A 58 -5.81 -34.20 16.44
C TYR A 58 -5.13 -33.72 15.15
N GLY A 59 -3.79 -33.70 15.13
CA GLY A 59 -3.02 -33.39 13.94
C GLY A 59 -2.51 -31.95 13.91
N THR A 60 -2.08 -31.52 12.71
CA THR A 60 -1.42 -30.23 12.53
C THR A 60 -2.40 -29.07 12.72
N VAL A 61 -2.08 -28.18 13.65
CA VAL A 61 -2.84 -26.95 13.90
C VAL A 61 -2.70 -25.98 12.73
N GLU A 62 -3.84 -25.47 12.26
CA GLU A 62 -3.92 -24.43 11.22
C GLU A 62 -4.11 -23.04 11.84
N ARG A 63 -5.04 -22.94 12.79
CA ARG A 63 -5.42 -21.69 13.43
C ARG A 63 -5.83 -21.94 14.87
N VAL A 64 -5.47 -21.02 15.75
CA VAL A 64 -5.90 -20.96 17.14
C VAL A 64 -6.61 -19.63 17.35
N SER A 65 -7.73 -19.62 18.06
CA SER A 65 -8.41 -18.40 18.50
C SER A 65 -8.84 -18.51 19.95
N PHE A 66 -8.75 -17.40 20.68
CA PHE A 66 -9.06 -17.35 22.10
C PHE A 66 -10.41 -16.69 22.35
N ARG A 67 -11.18 -17.26 23.27
CA ARG A 67 -12.46 -16.71 23.74
C ARG A 67 -12.40 -16.47 25.24
N VAL A 68 -13.05 -15.39 25.66
CA VAL A 68 -13.18 -15.00 27.06
C VAL A 68 -14.56 -15.39 27.60
N ALA A 69 -14.69 -15.48 28.93
CA ALA A 69 -15.95 -15.83 29.58
C ALA A 69 -17.05 -14.77 29.37
N ASP A 70 -16.67 -13.49 29.30
CA ASP A 70 -17.58 -12.38 29.00
C ASP A 70 -17.17 -11.69 27.68
N PRO A 71 -17.76 -12.11 26.55
CA PRO A 71 -17.52 -11.48 25.25
C PRO A 71 -17.92 -10.00 25.20
N TYR A 72 -18.84 -9.57 26.06
CA TYR A 72 -19.33 -8.19 26.11
C TYR A 72 -18.36 -7.27 26.85
N ALA A 73 -17.66 -7.76 27.87
CA ALA A 73 -16.55 -7.02 28.48
C ALA A 73 -15.38 -6.83 27.51
N LEU A 74 -15.01 -7.88 26.76
CA LEU A 74 -13.97 -7.79 25.74
C LEU A 74 -14.34 -6.80 24.63
N SER A 75 -15.58 -6.84 24.14
CA SER A 75 -16.00 -5.91 23.08
C SER A 75 -16.00 -4.46 23.56
N ARG A 76 -16.45 -4.19 24.78
CA ARG A 76 -16.37 -2.84 25.38
C ARG A 76 -14.93 -2.37 25.52
N ALA A 77 -14.03 -3.19 26.04
CA ALA A 77 -12.63 -2.82 26.17
C ALA A 77 -11.94 -2.61 24.81
N ALA A 78 -12.30 -3.39 23.78
CA ALA A 78 -11.81 -3.17 22.43
C ALA A 78 -12.31 -1.83 21.85
N ILE A 79 -13.58 -1.47 22.10
CA ILE A 79 -14.15 -0.19 21.70
C ILE A 79 -13.49 0.97 22.46
N GLU A 80 -13.30 0.84 23.76
CA GLU A 80 -12.63 1.84 24.59
C GLU A 80 -11.18 2.03 24.18
N ALA A 81 -10.43 0.94 23.95
CA ALA A 81 -9.07 1.01 23.45
C ALA A 81 -9.01 1.69 22.08
N HIS A 82 -9.95 1.36 21.18
CA HIS A 82 -10.05 2.03 19.88
C HIS A 82 -10.37 3.53 20.04
N GLY A 83 -11.26 3.89 20.97
CA GLY A 83 -11.55 5.28 21.32
C GLY A 83 -10.30 6.01 21.82
N LEU A 84 -9.54 5.40 22.72
CA LEU A 84 -8.29 5.96 23.24
C LEU A 84 -7.23 6.14 22.14
N PHE A 85 -7.13 5.21 21.18
CA PHE A 85 -6.27 5.39 20.01
C PHE A 85 -6.72 6.57 19.16
N TRP A 86 -8.04 6.69 18.93
CA TRP A 86 -8.61 7.77 18.14
C TRP A 86 -8.42 9.14 18.80
N ASP A 87 -8.60 9.22 20.12
CA ASP A 87 -8.43 10.43 20.93
C ASP A 87 -6.94 10.80 21.08
N ALA A 88 -6.03 9.82 21.01
CA ALA A 88 -4.59 10.04 21.07
C ALA A 88 -3.95 10.34 19.70
N THR A 89 -4.64 10.05 18.59
CA THR A 89 -4.16 10.40 17.25
C THR A 89 -4.37 11.88 16.96
N GLU A 90 -3.29 12.58 16.67
CA GLU A 90 -3.36 13.95 16.17
C GLU A 90 -3.88 13.95 14.72
N PRO A 91 -4.78 14.88 14.35
CA PRO A 91 -5.19 15.05 12.97
C PRO A 91 -3.96 15.39 12.12
N MET A 92 -3.82 14.71 10.99
CA MET A 92 -2.70 14.87 10.07
C MET A 92 -3.24 15.37 8.73
N GLU A 93 -2.62 16.42 8.20
CA GLU A 93 -2.92 16.91 6.86
C GLU A 93 -2.58 15.86 5.80
N ILE A 94 -3.33 15.86 4.70
CA ILE A 94 -3.15 14.86 3.62
C ILE A 94 -1.71 14.87 3.10
N ASP A 95 -1.11 16.06 2.95
CA ASP A 95 0.25 16.20 2.46
C ASP A 95 1.28 15.56 3.40
N ASP A 96 1.08 15.67 4.72
CA ASP A 96 1.98 15.06 5.70
C ASP A 96 1.81 13.55 5.77
N TYR A 97 0.58 13.06 5.56
CA TYR A 97 0.33 11.63 5.41
C TYR A 97 1.02 11.07 4.16
N VAL A 98 0.95 11.76 3.02
CA VAL A 98 1.64 11.34 1.79
C VAL A 98 3.16 11.33 1.99
N LYS A 99 3.75 12.38 2.59
CA LYS A 99 5.18 12.40 2.91
C LYS A 99 5.60 11.23 3.78
N ARG A 100 4.78 10.88 4.78
CA ARG A 100 5.03 9.73 5.64
C ARG A 100 5.00 8.42 4.86
N LEU A 101 4.03 8.25 3.97
CA LEU A 101 3.89 7.05 3.15
C LEU A 101 5.07 6.87 2.18
N ASP A 102 5.53 7.97 1.58
CA ASP A 102 6.73 7.98 0.74
C ASP A 102 7.99 7.60 1.53
N ARG A 103 8.13 8.13 2.75
CA ARG A 103 9.22 7.78 3.67
C ARG A 103 9.17 6.31 4.07
N ASP A 104 8.01 5.81 4.48
CA ASP A 104 7.83 4.42 4.88
C ASP A 104 8.19 3.48 3.71
N ARG A 105 7.83 3.83 2.46
CA ARG A 105 8.23 3.08 1.27
C ARG A 105 9.73 3.07 1.02
N LEU A 106 10.42 4.19 1.24
CA LEU A 106 11.88 4.26 1.13
C LEU A 106 12.54 3.38 2.21
N HIS A 107 12.03 3.44 3.44
CA HIS A 107 12.53 2.65 4.57
C HIS A 107 12.33 1.15 4.37
N ASP A 108 11.15 0.74 3.90
CA ASP A 108 10.84 -0.65 3.55
C ASP A 108 11.75 -1.17 2.43
N TYR A 109 12.23 -0.29 1.56
CA TYR A 109 13.21 -0.59 0.51
C TYR A 109 14.67 -0.55 1.02
N GLY A 110 14.92 -0.21 2.28
CA GLY A 110 16.25 -0.18 2.90
C GLY A 110 16.93 1.20 2.95
N TYR A 111 16.27 2.25 2.45
CA TYR A 111 16.81 3.61 2.42
C TYR A 111 16.31 4.44 3.62
N THR A 112 17.23 4.88 4.48
CA THR A 112 16.90 5.52 5.78
C THR A 112 17.51 6.90 6.00
N ALA A 113 18.21 7.45 5.00
CA ALA A 113 18.91 8.74 5.13
C ALA A 113 17.98 9.96 5.15
N ASP A 114 16.70 9.79 4.79
CA ASP A 114 15.64 10.82 4.84
C ASP A 114 15.97 12.14 4.10
N ASP A 115 16.89 12.10 3.15
CA ASP A 115 17.37 13.24 2.34
C ASP A 115 16.76 13.25 0.92
N LEU A 116 16.02 12.20 0.55
CA LEU A 116 15.38 12.05 -0.75
C LEU A 116 13.87 11.87 -0.60
N VAL A 117 13.14 12.37 -1.59
CA VAL A 117 11.71 12.16 -1.77
C VAL A 117 11.49 11.09 -2.83
N LEU A 118 10.55 10.19 -2.58
CA LEU A 118 10.13 9.18 -3.54
C LEU A 118 9.70 9.83 -4.85
N THR A 119 10.26 9.34 -5.96
CA THR A 119 9.97 9.85 -7.30
C THR A 119 9.45 8.72 -8.18
N GLY A 120 8.33 8.96 -8.86
CA GLY A 120 7.77 8.00 -9.80
C GLY A 120 8.63 7.87 -11.07
N PRO A 121 8.57 6.73 -11.80
CA PRO A 121 9.37 6.53 -13.00
C PRO A 121 9.23 7.64 -14.05
N LEU A 122 8.00 8.10 -14.33
CA LEU A 122 7.76 9.20 -15.28
C LEU A 122 8.42 10.52 -14.86
N ASP A 123 8.38 10.83 -13.57
CA ASP A 123 9.00 12.04 -13.03
C ASP A 123 10.53 11.91 -13.02
N ALA A 124 11.06 10.70 -12.78
CA ALA A 124 12.48 10.40 -12.88
C ALA A 124 12.99 10.53 -14.33
N GLU A 125 12.26 10.02 -15.33
CA GLU A 125 12.62 10.22 -16.75
C GLU A 125 12.64 11.71 -17.11
N LYS A 126 11.62 12.46 -16.69
CA LYS A 126 11.56 13.91 -16.91
C LYS A 126 12.71 14.63 -16.21
N ALA A 127 13.05 14.24 -14.99
CA ALA A 127 14.17 14.81 -14.26
C ALA A 127 15.48 14.62 -15.03
N VAL A 128 15.77 13.39 -15.45
CA VAL A 128 16.98 13.06 -16.23
C VAL A 128 17.00 13.83 -17.55
N LYS A 129 15.87 13.91 -18.27
CA LYS A 129 15.74 14.68 -19.52
C LYS A 129 16.04 16.17 -19.35
N ASN A 130 15.66 16.73 -18.20
CA ASN A 130 15.88 18.15 -17.88
C ASN A 130 17.17 18.41 -17.09
N GLY A 131 18.03 17.39 -16.93
CA GLY A 131 19.31 17.53 -16.23
C GLY A 131 19.20 17.72 -14.72
N LEU A 132 18.06 17.33 -14.12
CA LEU A 132 17.85 17.36 -12.68
C LEU A 132 18.43 16.12 -12.01
N ALA A 133 18.93 16.27 -10.79
CA ALA A 133 19.60 15.19 -10.06
C ALA A 133 18.58 14.14 -9.59
N CYS A 134 18.56 12.99 -10.27
CA CYS A 134 17.74 11.85 -9.92
C CYS A 134 18.62 10.64 -9.55
N TYR A 135 18.23 9.93 -8.50
CA TYR A 135 18.97 8.81 -7.96
C TYR A 135 18.16 7.52 -8.09
N ALA A 136 18.82 6.45 -8.54
CA ALA A 136 18.33 5.09 -8.39
C ALA A 136 18.74 4.57 -7.01
N LEU A 137 17.79 4.01 -6.28
CA LEU A 137 18.00 3.41 -4.98
C LEU A 137 18.11 1.91 -5.13
N SER A 138 19.02 1.34 -4.35
CA SER A 138 19.24 -0.09 -4.26
C SER A 138 18.75 -0.63 -2.91
N PRO A 139 18.35 -1.92 -2.81
CA PRO A 139 17.89 -2.52 -1.55
C PRO A 139 18.92 -2.56 -0.43
N ASP A 140 20.19 -2.33 -0.75
CA ASP A 140 21.31 -2.25 0.21
C ASP A 140 21.44 -0.84 0.84
N GLY A 141 20.54 0.09 0.52
CA GLY A 141 20.54 1.46 1.01
C GLY A 141 21.50 2.38 0.25
N SER A 142 22.18 1.89 -0.79
CA SER A 142 22.98 2.75 -1.68
C SER A 142 22.08 3.56 -2.61
N LYS A 143 22.57 4.76 -2.97
CA LYS A 143 21.98 5.60 -4.00
C LYS A 143 23.01 5.87 -5.08
N GLU A 144 22.58 5.80 -6.32
CA GLU A 144 23.43 6.04 -7.49
C GLU A 144 22.79 7.10 -8.37
N LEU A 145 23.57 8.10 -8.77
CA LEU A 145 23.09 9.15 -9.66
C LEU A 145 22.82 8.57 -11.04
N ILE A 146 21.65 8.87 -11.59
CA ILE A 146 21.28 8.48 -12.95
C ILE A 146 21.93 9.47 -13.91
N ALA A 147 22.92 9.01 -14.66
CA ALA A 147 23.74 9.86 -15.52
C ALA A 147 23.00 10.32 -16.79
N ASP A 148 22.18 9.43 -17.37
CA ASP A 148 21.55 9.65 -18.67
C ASP A 148 20.31 8.75 -18.83
N ARG A 149 19.67 8.88 -20.00
CA ARG A 149 18.45 8.14 -20.34
C ARG A 149 18.65 6.63 -20.44
N GLU A 150 19.81 6.17 -20.91
CA GLU A 150 20.11 4.74 -21.02
C GLU A 150 20.26 4.11 -19.63
N ASN A 151 20.98 4.81 -18.74
CA ASN A 151 21.11 4.44 -17.33
C ASN A 151 19.74 4.41 -16.63
N TYR A 152 18.88 5.41 -16.88
CA TYR A 152 17.50 5.41 -16.38
C TYR A 152 16.73 4.16 -16.84
N GLN A 153 16.76 3.85 -18.14
CA GLN A 153 16.04 2.72 -18.71
C GLN A 153 16.51 1.40 -18.10
N GLU A 154 17.82 1.16 -18.01
CA GLU A 154 18.39 -0.05 -17.39
C GLU A 154 17.88 -0.23 -15.95
N ARG A 155 17.88 0.84 -15.16
CA ARG A 155 17.44 0.82 -13.76
C ARG A 155 15.93 0.64 -13.64
N HIS A 156 15.16 1.27 -14.53
CA HIS A 156 13.72 1.12 -14.58
C HIS A 156 13.33 -0.33 -14.91
N TYR A 157 13.97 -0.96 -15.90
CA TYR A 157 13.75 -2.37 -16.24
C TYR A 157 14.07 -3.33 -15.09
N ARG A 158 15.04 -2.97 -14.23
CA ARG A 158 15.38 -3.74 -13.02
C ARG A 158 14.44 -3.50 -11.84
N GLY A 159 13.44 -2.63 -11.99
CA GLY A 159 12.49 -2.30 -10.91
C GLY A 159 13.12 -1.51 -9.77
N ALA A 160 14.12 -0.67 -10.07
CA ALA A 160 14.72 0.22 -9.10
C ALA A 160 13.69 1.25 -8.59
N LEU A 161 13.85 1.67 -7.33
CA LEU A 161 13.12 2.79 -6.76
C LEU A 161 13.89 4.08 -7.07
N PHE A 162 13.18 5.19 -7.30
CA PHE A 162 13.82 6.47 -7.62
C PHE A 162 13.60 7.49 -6.51
N GLY A 163 14.62 8.33 -6.29
CA GLY A 163 14.60 9.39 -5.31
C GLY A 163 15.24 10.67 -5.84
N MET A 164 14.72 11.80 -5.42
CA MET A 164 15.25 13.13 -5.74
C MET A 164 15.31 14.00 -4.48
N ALA A 165 16.21 14.97 -4.44
CA ALA A 165 16.19 15.98 -3.40
C ALA A 165 14.87 16.77 -3.49
N ALA A 166 14.35 17.25 -2.35
CA ALA A 166 13.10 18.03 -2.34
C ALA A 166 13.18 19.27 -3.26
N GLU A 167 14.33 19.97 -3.25
CA GLU A 167 14.59 21.14 -4.10
C GLU A 167 14.54 20.80 -5.61
N GLU A 168 15.08 19.65 -6.00
CA GLU A 168 15.07 19.17 -7.40
C GLU A 168 13.66 18.78 -7.83
N ARG A 169 12.87 18.18 -6.94
CA ARG A 169 11.46 17.84 -7.19
C ARG A 169 10.60 19.11 -7.33
N ASP A 170 10.84 20.11 -6.50
CA ASP A 170 10.15 21.39 -6.59
C ASP A 170 10.53 22.10 -7.91
N THR A 171 11.80 21.99 -8.33
CA THR A 171 12.27 22.46 -9.65
C THR A 171 11.60 21.70 -10.80
N LEU A 172 11.45 20.38 -10.69
CA LEU A 172 10.75 19.54 -11.66
C LEU A 172 9.30 20.01 -11.87
N GLN A 173 8.64 20.53 -10.82
CA GLN A 173 7.27 21.04 -10.91
C GLN A 173 7.14 22.24 -11.86
N TYR A 174 8.20 23.03 -12.06
CA TYR A 174 8.22 24.11 -13.06
C TYR A 174 8.28 23.57 -14.49
N PHE A 175 8.93 22.42 -14.70
CA PHE A 175 8.93 21.71 -15.98
C PHE A 175 7.63 20.91 -16.22
N LYS A 176 6.75 20.77 -15.20
CA LYS A 176 5.41 20.19 -15.36
C LYS A 176 4.40 21.14 -16.04
N GLN A 177 4.83 22.28 -16.58
CA GLN A 177 3.93 23.29 -17.18
C GLN A 177 3.21 22.88 -18.48
N ASP A 178 3.41 21.67 -19.01
CA ASP A 178 2.67 21.16 -20.18
C ASP A 178 1.59 20.12 -19.86
N CYS A 179 1.03 20.12 -18.65
CA CYS A 179 -0.19 19.37 -18.38
C CYS A 179 -1.21 20.30 -17.74
N ILE A 180 -2.15 20.81 -18.56
CA ILE A 180 -3.43 21.29 -18.03
C ILE A 180 -4.01 20.07 -17.32
N PRO A 181 -4.11 20.07 -15.98
CA PRO A 181 -4.63 18.92 -15.28
C PRO A 181 -6.07 18.71 -15.74
N LEU A 182 -6.40 17.48 -16.15
CA LEU A 182 -7.73 17.11 -16.64
C LEU A 182 -8.84 17.46 -15.63
N PHE A 183 -8.46 17.56 -14.36
CA PHE A 183 -9.29 17.93 -13.23
C PHE A 183 -8.66 19.11 -12.50
N SER A 184 -9.47 20.10 -12.16
CA SER A 184 -9.10 21.16 -11.24
C SER A 184 -8.76 20.61 -9.84
N HIS A 185 -8.15 21.44 -9.00
CA HIS A 185 -7.79 21.05 -7.63
C HIS A 185 -9.01 20.61 -6.82
N GLU A 186 -10.15 21.29 -6.99
CA GLU A 186 -11.42 20.95 -6.33
C GLU A 186 -11.98 19.60 -6.82
N GLU A 187 -11.91 19.35 -8.13
CA GLU A 187 -12.33 18.07 -8.71
C GLU A 187 -11.43 16.91 -8.25
N MET A 188 -10.12 17.14 -8.15
CA MET A 188 -9.16 16.14 -7.63
C MET A 188 -9.40 15.83 -6.14
N GLN A 189 -9.66 16.84 -5.32
CA GLN A 189 -10.01 16.65 -3.92
C GLN A 189 -11.30 15.82 -3.76
N GLU A 190 -12.31 16.08 -4.60
CA GLU A 190 -13.55 15.31 -4.57
C GLU A 190 -13.34 13.87 -5.04
N ILE A 191 -12.52 13.65 -6.07
CA ILE A 191 -12.13 12.29 -6.53
C ILE A 191 -11.40 11.53 -5.42
N TYR A 192 -10.45 12.17 -4.72
CA TYR A 192 -9.74 11.55 -3.59
C TYR A 192 -10.65 11.27 -2.41
N SER A 193 -11.53 12.21 -2.07
CA SER A 193 -12.57 12.01 -1.05
C SER A 193 -13.45 10.82 -1.39
N LEU A 194 -13.91 10.70 -2.64
CA LEU A 194 -14.72 9.58 -3.12
C LEU A 194 -13.95 8.26 -3.15
N ALA A 195 -12.66 8.26 -3.49
CA ALA A 195 -11.82 7.06 -3.47
C ALA A 195 -11.55 6.57 -2.05
N VAL A 196 -11.27 7.49 -1.12
CA VAL A 196 -11.10 7.22 0.31
C VAL A 196 -12.42 6.73 0.90
N GLN A 197 -13.55 7.39 0.63
CA GLN A 197 -14.87 6.95 1.06
C GLN A 197 -15.25 5.59 0.46
N ALA A 198 -15.00 5.34 -0.83
CA ALA A 198 -15.26 4.04 -1.44
C ALA A 198 -14.41 2.92 -0.81
N GLY A 199 -13.16 3.23 -0.45
CA GLY A 199 -12.26 2.33 0.29
C GLY A 199 -12.71 2.08 1.74
N MET A 200 -13.20 3.12 2.43
CA MET A 200 -13.67 3.06 3.82
C MET A 200 -15.06 2.42 3.95
N GLU A 201 -16.00 2.74 3.06
CA GLU A 201 -17.38 2.22 3.06
C GLU A 201 -17.50 0.80 2.49
N ASN A 202 -16.42 0.25 1.89
CA ASN A 202 -16.43 -1.05 1.22
C ASN A 202 -17.55 -1.16 0.16
N ASN A 203 -17.91 -0.03 -0.49
CA ASN A 203 -19.08 0.05 -1.36
C ASN A 203 -18.75 -0.55 -2.75
N PRO A 204 -19.21 -1.78 -3.05
CA PRO A 204 -18.75 -2.54 -4.21
C PRO A 204 -19.23 -1.98 -5.55
N GLU A 205 -20.19 -1.05 -5.52
CA GLU A 205 -20.73 -0.38 -6.71
C GLU A 205 -19.95 0.89 -7.07
N LYS A 206 -19.32 1.57 -6.10
CA LYS A 206 -18.55 2.81 -6.32
C LYS A 206 -17.17 2.55 -6.93
N VAL A 207 -16.55 1.42 -6.60
CA VAL A 207 -15.23 1.01 -7.15
C VAL A 207 -15.24 0.89 -8.70
N PRO A 208 -16.17 0.14 -9.34
CA PRO A 208 -16.21 0.06 -10.79
C PRO A 208 -16.66 1.37 -11.47
N LEU A 209 -17.32 2.26 -10.72
CA LEU A 209 -17.64 3.62 -11.19
C LEU A 209 -16.39 4.50 -11.25
N LEU A 210 -15.55 4.47 -10.21
CA LEU A 210 -14.23 5.12 -10.20
C LEU A 210 -13.33 4.59 -11.32
N ASP A 211 -13.24 3.27 -11.49
CA ASP A 211 -12.49 2.66 -12.59
C ASP A 211 -13.02 3.08 -13.97
N ARG A 212 -14.35 3.22 -14.13
CA ARG A 212 -14.96 3.75 -15.36
C ARG A 212 -14.69 5.22 -15.57
N ILE A 213 -14.60 6.03 -14.51
CA ILE A 213 -14.26 7.45 -14.61
C ILE A 213 -12.80 7.60 -15.03
N ILE A 214 -11.89 6.84 -14.41
CA ILE A 214 -10.47 6.78 -14.77
C ILE A 214 -10.31 6.33 -16.23
N HIS A 215 -10.95 5.23 -16.61
CA HIS A 215 -10.92 4.73 -18.00
C HIS A 215 -11.51 5.74 -19.00
N LYS A 216 -12.57 6.47 -18.63
CA LYS A 216 -13.14 7.50 -19.52
C LYS A 216 -12.25 8.72 -19.63
N ALA A 217 -11.56 9.10 -18.55
CA ALA A 217 -10.53 10.13 -18.55
C ALA A 217 -9.36 9.73 -19.46
N GLU A 218 -8.91 8.47 -19.38
CA GLU A 218 -7.89 7.89 -20.27
C GLU A 218 -8.35 7.89 -21.74
N CYS A 219 -9.63 7.61 -22.02
CA CYS A 219 -10.19 7.62 -23.37
C CYS A 219 -10.53 9.01 -23.92
N ALA A 220 -10.63 10.03 -23.07
CA ALA A 220 -10.89 11.42 -23.48
C ALA A 220 -9.62 12.10 -24.01
N MET A 221 -8.44 11.49 -23.84
CA MET A 221 -7.22 11.84 -24.59
C MET A 221 -7.46 11.50 -26.07
N SER A 222 -7.48 12.51 -26.93
CA SER A 222 -7.81 12.34 -28.34
C SER A 222 -6.81 11.44 -29.05
N LYS A 223 -7.30 10.52 -29.90
CA LYS A 223 -6.50 9.64 -30.76
C LYS A 223 -5.43 10.37 -31.61
N SER A 224 -5.53 11.69 -31.80
CA SER A 224 -4.51 12.50 -32.48
C SER A 224 -3.19 12.60 -31.72
N GLU A 225 -3.18 12.42 -30.39
CA GLU A 225 -1.95 12.38 -29.60
C GLU A 225 -1.28 11.00 -29.67
N ILE A 226 -2.08 9.94 -29.88
CA ILE A 226 -1.63 8.56 -30.08
C ILE A 226 -1.03 8.35 -31.48
N GLU A 227 -1.61 8.97 -32.51
CA GLU A 227 -1.07 8.90 -33.89
C GLU A 227 0.28 9.64 -34.01
N SER A 228 0.49 10.76 -33.32
CA SER A 228 1.78 11.46 -33.34
C SER A 228 2.93 10.67 -32.68
N ALA A 229 2.60 9.80 -31.71
CA ALA A 229 3.57 8.91 -31.08
C ALA A 229 3.92 7.69 -31.97
N LEU A 230 2.97 7.22 -32.79
CA LEU A 230 3.18 6.11 -33.72
C LEU A 230 3.89 6.54 -35.02
N GLU A 231 3.72 7.78 -35.47
CA GLU A 231 4.46 8.32 -36.62
C GLU A 231 5.96 8.48 -36.31
N GLN A 232 6.32 8.79 -35.05
CA GLN A 232 7.72 8.84 -34.62
C GLN A 232 8.39 7.44 -34.61
N GLU A 233 7.66 6.37 -34.28
CA GLU A 233 8.22 5.01 -34.33
C GLU A 233 8.47 4.51 -35.77
N HIS A 234 7.64 4.92 -36.74
CA HIS A 234 7.83 4.53 -38.15
C HIS A 234 8.93 5.31 -38.88
N GLU A 235 9.28 6.51 -38.43
CA GLU A 235 10.40 7.28 -39.01
C GLU A 235 11.77 6.65 -38.62
N PHE A 236 11.89 6.09 -37.41
CA PHE A 236 13.08 5.36 -36.97
C PHE A 236 13.29 4.01 -37.70
N GLU A 237 12.23 3.32 -38.15
CA GLU A 237 12.38 2.06 -38.90
C GLU A 237 12.81 2.25 -40.37
N MET A 238 12.61 3.44 -40.93
CA MET A 238 12.96 3.75 -42.32
C MET A 238 14.39 4.32 -42.45
N GLU A 239 14.94 4.94 -41.41
CA GLU A 239 16.34 5.40 -41.36
C GLU A 239 17.35 4.25 -41.19
N ASP A 240 16.94 3.11 -40.63
CA ASP A 240 17.75 1.88 -40.52
C ASP A 240 17.79 1.03 -41.83
N ARG A 241 17.24 1.55 -42.94
CA ARG A 241 17.21 0.86 -44.25
C ARG A 241 17.89 1.59 -45.42
N GLU A 242 18.56 2.73 -45.19
CA GLU A 242 19.46 3.35 -46.19
C GLU A 242 20.96 3.08 -45.91
#